data_AF-A0A365ZAE7-F1
#
_entry.id   AF-A0A365ZAE7-F1
#
_cell.length_a   1.000
_cell.length_b   1.000
_cell.length_c   1.000
_cell.angle_alpha   90.00
_cell.angle_beta   90.00
_cell.angle_gamma   90.00
#
_symmetry.space_group_name_H-M   'P 1'
#
loop_
_entity.id
_entity.type
_entity.pdbx_description
1 polymer ?
#
loop_
_entity_poly.entity_id
_entity_poly.type
_entity_poly.pdbx_seq_one_letter_code
_entity_poly.pdbx_strand_id
1 'polypeptide(L)'
;MTVETRVESDGRRRKVPEGPSRIPGWDIAYDHSNSGDPHIVIRQGEGAATRWAIACPWHRELSVVPTQNAERALRQRGRAAWCTGCAEGRPHG
;
A
#
# COMPACT_ATOMS: atom_id res chain seq x y z
N MET A 1 -18.45 -7.25 1.27
CA MET A 1 -17.20 -7.95 0.92
C MET A 1 -16.58 -8.46 2.21
N THR A 2 -16.52 -9.77 2.41
CA THR A 2 -15.94 -10.39 3.60
C THR A 2 -14.44 -10.27 3.51
N VAL A 3 -13.78 -9.65 4.49
CA VAL A 3 -12.31 -9.52 4.50
C VAL A 3 -11.72 -10.89 4.85
N GLU A 4 -11.23 -11.60 3.84
CA GLU A 4 -10.54 -12.88 4.07
C GLU A 4 -9.16 -12.63 4.66
N THR A 5 -8.90 -13.28 5.79
CA THR A 5 -7.61 -13.22 6.50
C THR A 5 -7.01 -14.62 6.51
N ARG A 6 -5.76 -14.74 6.03
CA ARG A 6 -5.01 -16.00 6.03
C ARG A 6 -3.91 -15.96 7.09
N VAL A 7 -3.71 -17.07 7.77
CA VAL A 7 -2.53 -17.26 8.63
C VAL A 7 -1.35 -17.52 7.72
N GLU A 8 -0.37 -16.62 7.70
CA GLU A 8 0.86 -16.80 6.94
C GLU A 8 1.83 -17.75 7.65
N SER A 9 2.87 -18.19 6.94
CA SER A 9 3.89 -19.12 7.45
C SER A 9 4.62 -18.63 8.70
N ASP A 10 4.57 -17.32 9.02
CA ASP A 10 5.10 -16.74 10.28
C ASP A 10 4.11 -16.81 11.45
N GLY A 11 2.92 -17.41 11.26
CA GLY A 11 1.87 -17.53 12.27
C GLY A 11 1.01 -16.28 12.42
N ARG A 12 1.32 -15.18 11.72
CA ARG A 12 0.52 -13.96 11.74
C ARG A 12 -0.65 -14.04 10.78
N ARG A 13 -1.83 -13.63 11.26
CA ARG A 13 -3.01 -13.40 10.41
C ARG A 13 -2.81 -12.12 9.61
N ARG A 14 -2.79 -12.23 8.30
CA ARG A 14 -2.74 -11.07 7.39
C ARG A 14 -3.88 -11.16 6.40
N LYS A 15 -4.36 -10.00 5.96
CA LYS A 15 -5.40 -9.93 4.93
C LYS A 15 -4.85 -10.55 3.64
N VAL A 16 -5.66 -11.39 3.00
CA VAL A 16 -5.35 -11.93 1.66
C VAL A 16 -5.28 -10.75 0.69
N PRO A 17 -4.29 -10.69 -0.21
CA PRO A 17 -4.24 -9.61 -1.18
C PRO A 17 -5.54 -9.54 -1.99
N GLU A 18 -6.03 -8.33 -2.20
CA GLU A 18 -7.23 -8.06 -3.01
C GLU A 18 -6.99 -8.29 -4.50
N GLY A 19 -5.72 -8.37 -4.93
CA GLY A 19 -5.31 -8.64 -6.29
C GLY A 19 -3.92 -8.06 -6.60
N PRO A 20 -3.44 -8.19 -7.86
CA PRO A 20 -2.18 -7.61 -8.27
C PRO A 20 -2.26 -6.08 -8.25
N SER A 21 -1.18 -5.43 -7.82
CA SER A 21 -1.03 -3.98 -7.93
C SER A 21 -0.77 -3.58 -9.38
N ARG A 22 -1.05 -2.30 -9.70
CA ARG A 22 -0.56 -1.66 -10.93
C ARG A 22 0.97 -1.54 -10.95
N ILE A 23 1.63 -1.76 -9.81
CA ILE A 23 3.09 -1.77 -9.66
C ILE A 23 3.59 -3.21 -9.77
N PRO A 24 4.45 -3.54 -10.76
CA PRO A 24 4.94 -4.90 -10.97
C PRO A 24 5.62 -5.51 -9.74
N GLY A 25 5.26 -6.74 -9.39
CA GLY A 25 5.83 -7.48 -8.28
C GLY A 25 5.26 -7.12 -6.91
N TRP A 26 4.15 -6.36 -6.86
CA TRP A 26 3.43 -6.02 -5.64
C TRP A 26 1.97 -6.43 -5.72
N ASP A 27 1.40 -6.80 -4.59
CA ASP A 27 -0.02 -7.13 -4.44
C ASP A 27 -0.72 -6.08 -3.58
N ILE A 28 -2.00 -5.82 -3.87
CA ILE A 28 -2.85 -4.91 -3.09
C ILE A 28 -3.23 -5.59 -1.78
N ALA A 29 -2.79 -5.02 -0.65
CA ALA A 29 -3.23 -5.47 0.66
C ALA A 29 -4.48 -4.69 1.12
N TYR A 30 -4.49 -3.37 0.91
CA TYR A 30 -5.61 -2.50 1.26
C TYR A 30 -5.81 -1.43 0.20
N ASP A 31 -6.94 -1.48 -0.51
CA ASP A 31 -7.36 -0.43 -1.41
C ASP A 31 -8.16 0.66 -0.69
N HIS A 32 -7.59 1.87 -0.62
CA HIS A 32 -8.26 3.08 -0.12
C HIS A 32 -8.40 4.15 -1.21
N SER A 33 -8.36 3.76 -2.49
CA SER A 33 -8.43 4.68 -3.65
C SER A 33 -9.71 5.51 -3.72
N ASN A 34 -10.80 5.06 -3.07
CA ASN A 34 -12.10 5.77 -3.03
C ASN A 34 -12.31 6.58 -1.74
N SER A 35 -11.28 6.75 -0.90
CA SER A 35 -11.37 7.54 0.33
C SER A 35 -11.06 9.03 0.10
N GLY A 36 -11.41 9.89 1.05
CA GLY A 36 -11.07 11.32 0.99
C GLY A 36 -9.56 11.60 1.00
N ASP A 37 -8.75 10.63 1.43
CA ASP A 37 -7.30 10.63 1.26
C ASP A 37 -6.85 9.36 0.53
N PRO A 38 -6.96 9.31 -0.80
CA PRO A 38 -6.83 8.07 -1.54
C PRO A 38 -5.39 7.57 -1.61
N HIS A 39 -5.23 6.31 -1.22
CA HIS A 39 -3.96 5.59 -1.16
C HIS A 39 -4.20 4.09 -1.35
N ILE A 40 -3.16 3.34 -1.68
CA ILE A 40 -3.22 1.87 -1.73
C ILE A 40 -2.06 1.35 -0.89
N VAL A 41 -2.34 0.45 0.05
CA VAL A 41 -1.28 -0.28 0.74
C VAL A 41 -1.01 -1.55 -0.04
N ILE A 42 0.24 -1.73 -0.45
CA ILE A 42 0.69 -2.87 -1.23
C ILE A 42 1.75 -3.65 -0.45
N ARG A 43 1.87 -4.93 -0.76
CA ARG A 43 2.86 -5.82 -0.16
C ARG A 43 3.56 -6.66 -1.22
N GLN A 44 4.78 -7.10 -0.93
CA GLN A 44 5.55 -8.00 -1.78
C GLN A 44 6.11 -9.14 -0.93
N GLY A 45 5.95 -10.38 -1.39
CA GLY A 45 6.37 -11.58 -0.66
C GLY A 45 5.42 -11.96 0.49
N GLU A 46 5.80 -12.99 1.24
CA GLU A 46 5.00 -13.57 2.33
C GLU A 46 5.82 -13.74 3.62
N GLY A 47 5.16 -13.72 4.79
CA GLY A 47 5.77 -14.01 6.08
C GLY A 47 6.84 -13.00 6.52
N ALA A 48 8.01 -13.50 6.93
CA ALA A 48 9.12 -12.68 7.44
C ALA A 48 9.83 -11.84 6.37
N ALA A 49 9.74 -12.24 5.09
CA ALA A 49 10.33 -11.52 3.97
C ALA A 49 9.38 -10.48 3.36
N THR A 50 8.20 -10.28 3.95
CA THR A 50 7.19 -9.36 3.40
C THR A 50 7.69 -7.93 3.44
N ARG A 51 7.69 -7.27 2.28
CA ARG A 51 7.89 -5.83 2.16
C ARG A 51 6.53 -5.15 2.05
N TRP A 52 6.43 -3.96 2.64
CA TRP A 52 5.22 -3.15 2.62
C TRP A 52 5.51 -1.84 1.91
N ALA A 53 4.52 -1.27 1.24
CA ALA A 53 4.62 0.07 0.69
C ALA A 53 3.24 0.74 0.66
N ILE A 54 3.27 2.07 0.70
CA ILE A 54 2.12 2.90 0.34
C ILE A 54 2.30 3.37 -1.10
N ALA A 55 1.27 3.22 -1.91
CA ALA A 55 1.27 3.60 -3.31
C ALA A 55 0.22 4.69 -3.57
N CYS A 56 0.59 5.62 -4.45
CA CYS A 56 -0.34 6.60 -4.97
C CYS A 56 -1.20 5.95 -6.05
N PRO A 57 -2.55 6.02 -5.95
CA PRO A 57 -3.43 5.42 -6.95
C PRO A 57 -3.31 6.11 -8.33
N TRP A 58 -2.78 7.34 -8.38
CA TRP A 58 -2.67 8.14 -9.60
C TRP A 58 -1.27 8.09 -10.22
N HIS A 59 -0.22 8.41 -9.45
CA HIS A 59 1.11 8.63 -10.02
C HIS A 59 1.97 7.37 -10.14
N ARG A 60 1.45 6.19 -9.78
CA ARG A 60 2.17 4.89 -9.77
C ARG A 60 3.48 4.91 -8.98
N GLU A 61 3.61 5.86 -8.07
CA GLU A 61 4.73 5.98 -7.16
C GLU A 61 4.41 5.24 -5.86
N LEU A 62 5.44 4.67 -5.24
CA LEU A 62 5.33 3.99 -3.97
C LEU A 62 6.45 4.41 -3.03
N SER A 63 6.14 4.43 -1.74
CA SER A 63 7.12 4.57 -0.67
C SER A 63 7.16 3.27 0.14
N VAL A 64 8.31 2.59 0.10
CA VAL A 64 8.54 1.34 0.84
C VAL A 64 8.63 1.66 2.33
N VAL A 65 7.94 0.85 3.13
CA VAL A 65 7.92 0.95 4.58
C VAL A 65 8.34 -0.38 5.23
N PRO A 66 8.99 -0.34 6.40
CA PRO A 66 9.53 -1.55 7.02
C PRO A 66 8.43 -2.45 7.61
N THR A 67 7.24 -1.92 7.89
CA THR A 67 6.12 -2.67 8.48
C THR A 67 4.77 -2.16 7.96
N GLN A 68 3.74 -2.99 8.09
CA GLN A 68 2.34 -2.65 7.82
C GLN A 68 1.74 -1.58 8.75
N ASN A 69 2.47 -1.05 9.73
CA ASN A 69 1.97 0.09 10.51
C ASN A 69 2.74 1.37 10.18
N ALA A 70 3.89 1.25 9.52
CA ALA A 70 4.72 2.40 9.20
C ALA A 70 4.11 3.26 8.09
N GLU A 71 3.20 2.73 7.24
CA GLU A 71 2.48 3.57 6.29
C GLU A 71 1.50 4.54 6.98
N ARG A 72 0.99 4.25 8.18
CA ARG A 72 0.15 5.21 8.93
C ARG A 72 0.87 6.53 9.17
N ALA A 73 2.15 6.49 9.51
CA ALA A 73 2.95 7.68 9.74
C ALA A 73 3.13 8.50 8.44
N LEU A 74 3.25 7.83 7.29
CA LEU A 74 3.31 8.51 5.98
C LEU A 74 1.97 9.16 5.63
N ARG A 75 0.84 8.46 5.86
CA ARG A 75 -0.50 9.02 5.63
C ARG A 75 -0.75 10.29 6.42
N GLN A 76 -0.36 10.31 7.69
CA GLN A 76 -0.52 11.49 8.55
C GLN A 76 0.27 12.72 8.05
N ARG A 77 1.34 12.52 7.28
CA ARG A 77 2.12 13.61 6.66
C ARG A 77 1.52 14.11 5.34
N GLY A 78 0.45 13.47 4.85
CA GLY A 78 -0.21 13.79 3.59
C GLY A 78 0.51 13.21 2.37
N ARG A 79 -0.19 13.21 1.23
CA ARG A 79 0.27 12.56 -0.02
C ARG A 79 1.60 13.07 -0.54
N ALA A 80 1.87 14.37 -0.38
CA ALA A 80 3.14 14.98 -0.78
C ALA A 80 4.37 14.39 -0.07
N ALA A 81 4.20 13.73 1.09
CA ALA A 81 5.31 13.14 1.83
C ALA A 81 5.79 11.80 1.27
N TRP A 82 4.98 11.14 0.45
CA TRP A 82 5.25 9.78 -0.05
C TRP A 82 4.95 9.59 -1.54
N CYS A 83 4.49 10.63 -2.22
CA CYS A 83 4.30 10.70 -3.66
C CYS A 83 4.88 12.03 -4.17
N THR A 84 5.96 11.93 -4.96
CA THR A 84 6.59 13.06 -5.66
C THR A 84 5.60 13.70 -6.63
N GLY A 85 4.76 12.92 -7.32
CA GLY A 85 3.73 13.46 -8.21
C GLY A 85 2.71 14.34 -7.50
N CYS A 86 2.28 13.95 -6.30
CA CYS A 86 1.43 14.80 -5.45
C CYS A 86 2.19 16.01 -4.89
N ALA A 87 3.48 15.87 -4.55
CA ALA A 87 4.30 16.96 -4.04
C ALA A 87 4.53 18.05 -5.09
N GLU A 88 4.69 17.66 -6.36
CA GLU A 88 4.89 18.55 -7.50
C GLU A 88 3.57 19.08 -8.10
N GLY A 89 2.41 18.61 -7.60
CA GLY A 89 1.10 18.97 -8.16
C GLY A 89 0.88 18.44 -9.58
N ARG A 90 1.54 17.33 -9.96
CA ARG A 90 1.35 16.70 -11.27
C ARG A 90 -0.11 16.27 -11.46
N PRO A 91 -0.69 16.45 -12.66
CA PRO A 91 -2.05 16.00 -12.95
C PRO A 91 -2.20 14.50 -12.71
N HIS A 92 -3.38 14.09 -12.27
CA HIS A 92 -3.70 12.68 -12.06
C HIS A 92 -3.91 12.02 -13.42
N GLY A 93 -3.23 10.89 -13.64
CA GLY A 93 -3.32 10.07 -14.87
C GLY A 93 -4.15 8.81 -14.70
#